data_AF-A0A950UYQ8-F1
#
_entry.id   AF-A0A950UYQ8-F1
#
_cell.length_a   1.000
_cell.length_b   1.000
_cell.length_c   1.000
_cell.angle_alpha   90.00
_cell.angle_beta   90.00
_cell.angle_gamma   90.00
#
_symmetry.space_group_name_H-M   'P 1'
#
loop_
_entity.id
_entity.type
_entity.pdbx_description
1 polymer ?
#
loop_
_entity_poly.entity_id
_entity_poly.type
_entity_poly.pdbx_seq_one_letter_code
_entity_poly.pdbx_strand_id
1 'polypeptide(L)' 'SIVDMMKLLDLDSSLSARQELAKELHYTGDLHDSASMNIWLHKQVMTKLAENGGKVPDSLKH' A
#
# COMPACT_ATOMS: atom_id res chain seq x y z
N SER A 1 -2.87 -4.44 9.32
CA SER A 1 -1.67 -3.68 8.90
C SER A 1 -1.64 -3.55 7.37
N ILE A 2 -0.75 -2.74 6.75
CA ILE A 2 -0.59 -2.73 5.28
C ILE A 2 -0.24 -4.13 4.74
N VAL A 3 0.56 -4.90 5.48
CA VAL A 3 0.93 -6.28 5.16
C VAL A 3 -0.30 -7.19 5.09
N ASP A 4 -1.21 -7.11 6.06
CA ASP A 4 -2.46 -7.89 6.02
C ASP A 4 -3.31 -7.50 4.81
N MET A 5 -3.37 -6.20 4.49
CA MET A 5 -4.13 -5.72 3.34
C MET A 5 -3.54 -6.24 2.04
N MET A 6 -2.22 -6.16 1.86
CA MET A 6 -1.53 -6.72 0.70
C MET A 6 -1.80 -8.22 0.57
N LYS A 7 -1.74 -8.98 1.67
CA LYS A 7 -2.06 -10.42 1.68
C LYS A 7 -3.51 -10.72 1.32
N LEU A 8 -4.47 -9.94 1.80
CA LEU A 8 -5.89 -10.12 1.44
C LEU A 8 -6.14 -9.88 -0.05
N LEU A 9 -5.29 -9.07 -0.67
CA LEU A 9 -5.32 -8.74 -2.09
C LEU A 9 -4.42 -9.65 -2.93
N ASP A 10 -3.82 -10.67 -2.32
CA ASP A 10 -2.85 -11.60 -2.92
C ASP A 10 -1.59 -10.89 -3.49
N LEU A 11 -1.19 -9.80 -2.85
CA LEU A 11 -0.04 -8.97 -3.24
C LEU A 11 1.21 -9.32 -2.44
N ASP A 12 2.36 -9.08 -3.06
CA ASP A 12 3.64 -9.19 -2.37
C ASP A 12 3.72 -8.17 -1.21
N SER A 13 3.83 -8.69 0.01
CA SER A 13 3.83 -7.86 1.24
C SER A 13 5.25 -7.56 1.75
N SER A 14 6.26 -7.80 0.91
CA SER A 14 7.67 -7.57 1.21
C SER A 14 7.96 -6.09 1.49
N LEU A 15 9.17 -5.82 2.00
CA LEU A 15 9.61 -4.43 2.21
C LEU A 15 9.76 -3.69 0.88
N SER A 16 10.26 -4.35 -0.17
CA SER A 16 10.44 -3.76 -1.50
C SER A 16 9.12 -3.34 -2.12
N ALA A 17 8.10 -4.21 -2.09
CA ALA A 17 6.78 -3.88 -2.64
C ALA A 17 6.13 -2.70 -1.91
N ARG A 18 6.30 -2.61 -0.58
CA ARG A 18 5.83 -1.44 0.19
C ARG A 18 6.57 -0.16 -0.16
N GLN A 19 7.89 -0.23 -0.40
CA GLN A 19 8.67 0.92 -0.83
C GLN A 19 8.31 1.37 -2.26
N GLU A 20 8.05 0.44 -3.17
CA GLU A 20 7.56 0.76 -4.51
C GLU A 20 6.18 1.40 -4.46
N LEU A 21 5.25 0.81 -3.71
CA LEU A 21 3.92 1.40 -3.50
C LEU A 21 4.00 2.79 -2.87
N ALA A 22 4.92 3.01 -1.92
CA ALA A 22 5.15 4.32 -1.33
C ALA A 22 5.64 5.33 -2.38
N LYS A 23 6.53 4.93 -3.29
CA LYS A 23 7.00 5.79 -4.39
C LYS A 23 5.88 6.11 -5.37
N GLU A 24 5.07 5.12 -5.76
CA GLU A 24 3.92 5.32 -6.67
C GLU A 24 2.86 6.24 -6.08
N LEU A 25 2.69 6.20 -4.75
CA LEU A 25 1.77 7.09 -4.04
C LEU A 25 2.41 8.43 -3.66
N HIS A 26 3.63 8.71 -4.11
CA HIS A 26 4.38 9.93 -3.82
C HIS A 26 4.57 10.18 -2.32
N TYR A 27 4.90 9.14 -1.56
CA TYR A 27 5.24 9.27 -0.15
C TYR A 27 6.48 10.15 0.02
N THR A 28 6.35 11.20 0.83
CA THR A 28 7.41 12.19 1.09
C THR A 28 8.12 11.99 2.43
N GLY A 29 7.72 10.97 3.20
CA GLY A 29 8.34 10.65 4.47
C GLY A 29 9.56 9.75 4.35
N ASP A 30 10.11 9.38 5.49
CA ASP A 30 11.31 8.54 5.56
C ASP A 30 10.99 7.08 5.19
N LEU A 31 11.71 6.52 4.21
CA LEU A 31 11.55 5.14 3.72
C LEU A 31 12.26 4.11 4.62
N HIS A 32 13.15 4.55 5.51
CA HIS A 32 13.77 3.71 6.54
C HIS A 32 12.88 3.62 7.79
N ASP A 33 12.06 4.64 8.07
CA ASP A 33 11.02 4.57 9.09
C ASP A 33 9.80 3.77 8.60
N SER A 34 9.98 2.45 8.57
CA SER A 34 8.94 1.52 8.14
C SER A 34 7.64 1.64 8.95
N ALA A 35 7.68 2.10 10.20
CA ALA A 35 6.50 2.28 11.04
C ALA A 35 5.58 3.38 10.48
N SER A 36 6.08 4.60 10.30
CA SER A 36 5.31 5.72 9.75
C SER A 36 4.87 5.44 8.32
N MET A 37 5.78 4.87 7.50
CA MET A 37 5.46 4.49 6.13
C MET A 37 4.32 3.48 6.06
N ASN A 38 4.34 2.43 6.90
CA ASN A 38 3.28 1.41 6.91
C ASN A 38 1.92 1.98 7.31
N ILE A 39 1.88 2.88 8.29
CA ILE A 39 0.64 3.53 8.74
C ILE A 39 0.08 4.42 7.63
N TRP A 40 0.95 5.20 6.98
CA TRP A 40 0.56 6.06 5.88
C TRP A 40 0.07 5.26 4.67
N LEU A 41 0.81 4.23 4.26
CA LEU A 41 0.43 3.33 3.17
C LEU A 41 -0.93 2.68 3.42
N HIS A 42 -1.17 2.19 4.64
CA HIS A 42 -2.44 1.58 5.00
C HIS A 42 -3.62 2.54 4.77
N LYS A 43 -3.48 3.81 5.16
CA LYS A 43 -4.51 4.84 4.94
C LYS A 43 -4.70 5.17 3.47
N GLN A 44 -3.61 5.30 2.72
CA GLN A 44 -3.69 5.62 1.29
C GLN A 44 -4.33 4.49 0.47
N VAL A 45 -3.95 3.24 0.74
CA VAL A 45 -4.55 2.09 0.08
C VAL A 45 -6.04 1.98 0.42
N MET A 46 -6.44 2.20 1.68
CA MET A 46 -7.86 2.24 2.04
C MET A 46 -8.62 3.36 1.32
N THR A 47 -8.01 4.55 1.20
CA THR A 47 -8.61 5.69 0.48
C THR A 47 -8.81 5.34 -1.00
N LYS A 48 -7.76 4.89 -1.68
CA LYS A 48 -7.84 4.48 -3.09
C LYS A 48 -8.80 3.31 -3.31
N LEU A 49 -8.87 2.36 -2.39
CA LEU A 49 -9.81 1.25 -2.47
C LEU A 49 -11.25 1.73 -2.33
N ALA A 50 -11.52 2.67 -1.43
CA ALA A 50 -12.84 3.28 -1.26
C ALA A 50 -13.25 4.12 -2.49
N GLU A 51 -12.32 4.87 -3.08
CA GLU A 51 -12.53 5.65 -4.31
C GLU A 51 -12.89 4.76 -5.51
N ASN A 52 -12.33 3.54 -5.58
CA ASN A 52 -12.66 2.54 -6.61
C ASN A 52 -13.90 1.68 -6.24
N GLY A 53 -14.71 2.11 -5.27
CA GLY A 53 -15.96 1.45 -4.89
C GLY A 53 -15.78 0.15 -4.12
N GLY A 54 -14.65 -0.02 -3.40
CA GLY A 54 -14.31 -1.25 -2.68
C GLY A 54 -13.81 -2.37 -3.59
N LYS A 55 -13.72 -2.14 -4.91
CA LYS A 55 -13.08 -3.05 -5.85
C LYS A 55 -11.62 -2.66 -6.00
N VAL A 56 -10.77 -3.64 -5.77
CA VAL A 56 -9.33 -3.50 -5.90
C VAL A 56 -9.03 -3.32 -7.38
N PRO A 57 -8.41 -2.21 -7.78
CA PRO A 57 -8.10 -1.98 -9.19
C PRO A 57 -7.20 -3.11 -9.70
N ASP A 58 -7.53 -3.64 -10.89
CA ASP A 58 -6.83 -4.76 -11.52
C ASP A 58 -5.33 -4.51 -11.71
N SER A 59 -4.90 -3.23 -11.73
CA SER A 59 -3.48 -2.83 -11.75
C SER A 59 -2.69 -3.27 -10.52
N LEU A 60 -3.37 -3.61 -9.42
CA LEU A 60 -2.71 -4.12 -8.23
C LEU A 60 -2.53 -5.64 -8.28
N LYS A 61 -3.33 -6.41 -9.03
CA LYS A 61 -3.32 -7.90 -9.00
C LYS A 61 -2.10 -8.55 -9.68
N HIS A 62 -0.97 -7.85 -9.79
CA HIS A 62 0.13 -8.24 -10.65
C HIS A 62 1.37 -8.73 -9.91
#